data_AF-A0A8X8YDP8-F1
#
_entry.id   AF-A0A8X8YDP8-F1
#
_cell.length_a   1.000
_cell.length_b   1.000
_cell.length_c   1.000
_cell.angle_alpha   90.00
_cell.angle_beta   90.00
_cell.angle_gamma   90.00
#
_symmetry.space_group_name_H-M   'P 1'
#
loop_
_entity.id
_entity.type
_entity.pdbx_description
1 polymer ?
#
loop_
_entity_poly.entity_id
_entity_poly.type
_entity_poly.pdbx_seq_one_letter_code
_entity_poly.pdbx_strand_id
1 'polypeptide(L)'
;MKERPREEVRRLAEFLGCPFTAEEEEKGVVEDVLKLCSFEGLSGLEVNRSGKLASGEENRVFFRRGVVGDWRNYLDQEMAARFDRIAEEKFQASGLVL
;
A
#
# COMPACT_ATOMS: atom_id res chain seq x y z
N MET A 1 -0.19 -2.13 6.93
CA MET A 1 0.76 -2.05 5.79
C MET A 1 1.67 -0.83 5.80
N LYS A 2 1.21 0.42 5.56
CA LYS A 2 2.14 1.57 5.36
C LYS A 2 2.82 2.11 6.63
N GLU A 3 2.18 1.96 7.79
CA GLU A 3 2.73 2.40 9.09
C GLU A 3 3.80 1.45 9.64
N ARG A 4 3.58 0.14 9.54
CA ARG A 4 4.46 -0.91 10.07
C ARG A 4 4.83 -1.93 9.00
N PRO A 5 5.42 -1.52 7.86
CA PRO A 5 5.55 -2.38 6.69
C PRO A 5 6.41 -3.62 6.93
N ARG A 6 7.45 -3.52 7.77
CA ARG A 6 8.31 -4.68 8.12
C ARG A 6 7.54 -5.82 8.78
N GLU A 7 6.71 -5.48 9.75
CA GLU A 7 5.94 -6.48 10.49
C GLU A 7 4.88 -7.13 9.62
N GLU A 8 4.26 -6.33 8.76
CA GLU A 8 3.20 -6.82 7.88
C GLU A 8 3.76 -7.72 6.78
N VAL A 9 4.96 -7.41 6.26
CA VAL A 9 5.66 -8.29 5.32
C VAL A 9 6.03 -9.62 5.99
N ARG A 10 6.49 -9.62 7.24
CA ARG A 10 6.72 -10.87 7.99
C ARG A 10 5.44 -11.67 8.17
N ARG A 11 4.35 -11.02 8.60
CA ARG A 11 3.04 -11.64 8.78
C ARG A 11 2.50 -12.24 7.48
N LEU A 12 2.71 -11.57 6.35
CA LEU A 12 2.36 -12.08 5.03
C LEU A 12 3.21 -13.30 4.64
N ALA A 13 4.51 -13.25 4.90
CA ALA A 13 5.43 -14.35 4.62
C ALA A 13 5.06 -15.61 5.43
N GLU A 14 4.75 -15.44 6.72
CA GLU A 14 4.20 -16.50 7.57
C GLU A 14 2.90 -17.08 7.02
N PHE A 15 1.95 -16.21 6.63
CA PHE A 15 0.67 -16.63 6.07
C PHE A 15 0.81 -17.43 4.77
N LEU A 16 1.79 -17.09 3.94
CA LEU A 16 2.10 -17.79 2.69
C LEU A 16 2.88 -19.11 2.93
N GLY A 17 3.24 -19.43 4.18
CA GLY A 17 4.05 -20.61 4.50
C GLY A 17 5.54 -20.45 4.19
N CYS A 18 6.01 -19.22 4.01
CA CYS A 18 7.39 -18.87 3.69
C CYS A 18 7.97 -17.87 4.69
N PRO A 19 7.97 -18.16 6.01
CA PRO A 19 8.49 -17.23 7.01
C PRO A 19 9.98 -16.96 6.79
N PHE A 20 10.41 -15.73 7.07
CA PHE A 20 11.84 -15.38 7.01
C PHE A 20 12.63 -16.14 8.08
N THR A 21 13.78 -16.67 7.68
CA THR A 21 14.74 -17.28 8.60
C THR A 21 15.58 -16.22 9.32
N ALA A 22 16.16 -16.58 10.47
CA ALA A 22 17.05 -15.67 11.20
C ALA A 22 18.25 -15.20 10.35
N GLU A 23 18.77 -16.08 9.49
CA GLU A 23 19.86 -15.76 8.57
C GLU A 23 19.43 -14.75 7.50
N GLU A 24 18.24 -14.89 6.92
CA GLU A 24 17.69 -13.92 5.97
C GLU A 24 17.43 -12.56 6.63
N GLU A 25 16.95 -12.56 7.87
CA GLU A 25 16.77 -11.33 8.63
C GLU A 25 18.11 -10.65 8.94
N GLU A 26 19.13 -11.41 9.35
CA GLU A 26 20.48 -10.87 9.59
C GLU A 26 21.11 -10.31 8.32
N LYS A 27 20.85 -10.94 7.17
CA LYS A 27 21.27 -10.46 5.85
C LYS A 27 20.46 -9.27 5.33
N GLY A 28 19.40 -8.85 6.03
CA GLY A 28 18.57 -7.71 5.63
C GLY A 28 17.61 -7.99 4.47
N VAL A 29 17.26 -9.25 4.22
CA VAL A 29 16.37 -9.64 3.11
C VAL A 29 14.99 -8.98 3.23
N VAL A 30 14.49 -8.79 4.46
CA VAL A 30 13.19 -8.12 4.70
C VAL A 30 13.24 -6.67 4.18
N GLU A 31 14.34 -5.97 4.44
CA GLU A 31 14.60 -4.60 4.02
C GLU A 31 14.76 -4.49 2.50
N ASP A 32 15.40 -5.49 1.88
CA ASP A 32 15.51 -5.56 0.42
C ASP A 32 14.13 -5.74 -0.24
N VAL A 33 13.28 -6.61 0.31
CA VAL A 33 11.88 -6.76 -0.15
C VAL A 33 11.12 -5.46 0.03
N LEU A 34 11.22 -4.83 1.20
CA LEU A 34 10.57 -3.53 1.46
C LEU A 34 11.01 -2.45 0.48
N LYS A 35 12.31 -2.37 0.21
CA LYS A 35 12.88 -1.40 -0.75
C LYS A 35 12.39 -1.69 -2.16
N LEU A 36 12.45 -2.94 -2.61
CA LEU A 36 12.03 -3.36 -3.94
C LEU A 36 10.55 -3.07 -4.19
N CYS A 37 9.70 -3.35 -3.20
CA CYS A 37 8.25 -3.18 -3.29
C CYS A 37 7.75 -1.81 -2.80
N SER A 38 8.65 -0.91 -2.37
CA SER A 38 8.27 0.43 -1.91
C SER A 38 7.64 1.25 -3.04
N PHE A 39 6.85 2.26 -2.66
CA PHE A 39 6.26 3.18 -3.64
C PHE A 39 7.36 3.86 -4.46
N GLU A 40 8.41 4.36 -3.80
CA GLU A 40 9.56 5.02 -4.41
C GLU A 40 10.35 4.06 -5.30
N GLY A 41 10.54 2.82 -4.84
CA GLY A 41 11.22 1.75 -5.59
C GLY A 41 10.49 1.44 -6.89
N LEU A 42 9.19 1.13 -6.82
CA LEU A 42 8.39 0.74 -7.98
C LEU A 42 8.11 1.91 -8.92
N SER A 43 7.69 3.07 -8.41
CA SER A 43 7.46 4.27 -9.24
C SER A 43 8.75 4.83 -9.87
N GLY A 44 9.90 4.44 -9.32
CA GLY A 44 11.22 4.80 -9.81
C GLY A 44 11.68 4.04 -11.06
N LEU A 45 11.10 2.87 -11.33
CA LEU A 45 11.52 2.00 -12.44
C LEU A 45 11.13 2.60 -13.79
N GLU A 46 12.02 2.49 -14.78
CA GLU A 46 11.79 3.05 -16.13
C GLU A 46 10.49 2.50 -16.76
N VAL A 47 10.26 1.20 -16.62
CA VAL A 47 9.02 0.55 -17.10
C VAL A 47 7.76 1.16 -16.49
N ASN A 48 7.83 1.70 -15.27
CA ASN A 48 6.69 2.32 -14.60
C ASN A 48 6.59 3.83 -14.87
N ARG A 49 7.62 4.46 -15.45
CA ARG A 49 7.61 5.88 -15.82
C ARG A 49 7.20 6.12 -17.27
N SER A 50 7.68 5.27 -18.18
CA SER A 50 7.51 5.42 -19.62
C SER A 50 6.84 4.23 -20.30
N GLY A 51 6.73 3.09 -19.60
CA GLY A 51 6.08 1.90 -20.13
C GLY A 51 4.56 2.03 -20.23
N LYS A 52 3.95 1.09 -20.95
CA LYS A 52 2.53 1.08 -21.29
C LYS A 52 2.03 -0.37 -21.33
N LEU A 53 0.83 -0.59 -20.81
CA LEU A 53 0.15 -1.88 -20.91
C LEU A 53 -0.25 -2.18 -22.35
N ALA A 54 -0.42 -3.46 -22.66
CA ALA A 54 -0.92 -3.90 -23.97
C ALA A 54 -2.30 -3.29 -24.31
N SER A 55 -3.11 -3.00 -23.29
CA SER A 55 -4.42 -2.35 -23.39
C SER A 55 -4.36 -0.85 -23.71
N GLY A 56 -3.21 -0.18 -23.51
CA GLY A 56 -3.02 1.21 -23.90
C GLY A 56 -2.64 2.16 -22.76
N GLU A 57 -2.77 1.76 -21.51
CA GLU A 57 -2.58 2.64 -20.36
C GLU A 57 -1.10 2.80 -20.01
N GLU A 58 -0.66 4.03 -19.75
CA GLU A 58 0.70 4.30 -19.31
C GLU A 58 0.90 3.80 -17.88
N ASN A 59 1.98 3.07 -17.61
CA ASN A 59 2.21 2.47 -16.29
C ASN A 59 2.32 3.51 -15.16
N ARG A 60 2.74 4.74 -15.48
CA ARG A 60 2.88 5.82 -14.48
C ARG A 60 1.57 6.18 -13.80
N VAL A 61 0.41 5.93 -14.44
CA VAL A 61 -0.90 6.30 -13.87
C VAL A 61 -1.24 5.48 -12.63
N PHE A 62 -0.64 4.30 -12.46
CA PHE A 62 -0.80 3.47 -11.26
C PHE A 62 -0.05 4.01 -10.04
N PHE A 63 0.90 4.94 -10.23
CA PHE A 63 1.77 5.47 -9.17
C PHE A 63 1.57 6.99 -8.97
N ARG A 64 0.47 7.39 -8.32
CA ARG A 64 0.10 8.82 -8.18
C ARG A 64 0.85 9.57 -7.07
N ARG A 65 0.54 9.28 -5.79
CA ARG A 65 1.19 9.91 -4.62
C ARG A 65 1.62 8.92 -3.55
N GLY A 66 0.86 7.83 -3.39
CA GLY A 66 1.16 6.81 -2.39
C GLY A 66 1.11 7.31 -0.94
N VAL A 67 0.38 8.38 -0.61
CA VAL A 67 0.32 8.94 0.77
C VAL A 67 -1.05 8.77 1.41
N VAL A 68 -1.05 8.52 2.73
CA VAL A 68 -2.27 8.43 3.54
C VAL A 68 -2.80 9.85 3.78
N GLY A 69 -4.13 10.03 3.77
CA GLY A 69 -4.78 11.31 4.05
C GLY A 69 -4.87 12.26 2.84
N ASP A 70 -4.44 11.84 1.66
CA ASP A 70 -4.45 12.68 0.45
C ASP A 70 -5.85 13.15 0.02
N TRP A 71 -6.90 12.46 0.47
CA TRP A 71 -8.29 12.82 0.22
C TRP A 71 -8.62 14.26 0.66
N ARG A 72 -7.91 14.80 1.66
CA ARG A 72 -8.09 16.17 2.17
C ARG A 72 -7.79 17.25 1.14
N ASN A 73 -7.07 16.91 0.06
CA ASN A 73 -6.80 17.84 -1.04
C ASN A 73 -7.96 17.93 -2.04
N TYR A 74 -8.98 17.07 -1.92
CA TYR A 74 -10.05 16.92 -2.90
C TYR A 74 -11.45 17.01 -2.29
N LEU A 75 -11.63 16.57 -1.04
CA LEU A 75 -12.92 16.60 -0.35
C LEU A 75 -12.98 17.76 0.64
N ASP A 76 -14.11 18.46 0.68
CA ASP A 76 -14.41 19.38 1.77
C ASP A 76 -14.88 18.62 3.03
N GLN A 77 -15.09 19.38 4.10
CA GLN A 77 -15.48 18.83 5.40
C GLN A 77 -16.85 18.13 5.37
N GLU A 78 -17.80 18.64 4.58
CA GLU A 78 -19.13 18.05 4.48
C GLU A 78 -19.07 16.71 3.75
N MET A 79 -18.35 16.65 2.63
CA MET A 79 -18.13 15.42 1.86
C MET A 79 -17.44 14.35 2.70
N ALA A 80 -16.40 14.73 3.45
CA ALA A 80 -15.69 13.81 4.34
C ALA A 80 -16.59 13.29 5.46
N ALA A 81 -17.29 14.17 6.17
CA ALA A 81 -18.20 13.77 7.25
C ALA A 81 -19.40 12.94 6.76
N ARG A 82 -19.84 13.15 5.51
CA ARG A 82 -20.84 12.29 4.88
C ARG A 82 -20.26 10.90 4.62
N PHE A 83 -19.01 10.80 4.15
CA PHE A 83 -18.35 9.52 3.91
C PHE A 83 -18.15 8.74 5.22
N ASP A 84 -17.68 9.40 6.28
CA ASP A 84 -17.46 8.78 7.59
C ASP A 84 -18.76 8.14 8.12
N ARG A 85 -19.88 8.88 8.06
CA ARG A 85 -21.20 8.35 8.46
C ARG A 85 -21.62 7.12 7.66
N ILE A 86 -21.45 7.14 6.33
CA ILE A 86 -21.80 5.99 5.48
C ILE A 86 -20.96 4.77 5.89
N ALA A 87 -19.67 4.94 6.11
CA ALA A 87 -18.79 3.85 6.47
C ALA A 87 -19.08 3.31 7.88
N GLU A 88 -19.37 4.16 8.86
CA GLU A 88 -19.84 3.75 10.19
C GLU A 88 -21.11 2.89 10.10
N GLU A 89 -22.12 3.35 9.35
CA GLU A 89 -23.37 2.63 9.14
C GLU A 89 -23.15 1.26 8.46
N LYS A 90 -22.25 1.19 7.47
CA LYS A 90 -21.99 -0.04 6.71
C LYS A 90 -21.08 -1.02 7.43
N PHE A 91 -20.18 -0.53 8.28
CA PHE A 91 -19.26 -1.37 9.04
C PHE A 91 -19.79 -1.74 10.42
N GLN A 92 -20.95 -1.20 10.82
CA GLN A 92 -21.62 -1.59 12.05
C GLN A 92 -21.75 -3.12 12.14
N ALA A 93 -21.33 -3.67 13.28
CA ALA A 93 -21.31 -5.11 13.59
C ALA A 93 -20.41 -5.99 12.70
N SER A 94 -19.60 -5.42 11.80
CA SER A 94 -18.63 -6.19 10.99
C SER A 94 -17.30 -6.47 11.72
N GLY A 95 -17.04 -5.75 12.81
CA GLY A 95 -15.74 -5.74 13.49
C GLY A 95 -14.69 -4.81 12.83
N LEU A 96 -15.05 -4.15 11.73
CA LEU A 96 -14.24 -3.09 11.11
C LEU A 96 -14.62 -1.73 11.71
N VAL A 97 -13.60 -0.88 11.93
CA VAL A 97 -13.74 0.49 12.43
C VAL A 97 -12.98 1.45 11.54
N LEU A 98 -13.45 2.70 11.51
CA LEU A 98 -12.82 3.83 10.83
C LEU A 98 -11.80 4.53 11.74
#